data_AF-A0A7V9JS37-F1
#
_entry.id   AF-A0A7V9JS37-F1
#
_cell.length_a   1.000
_cell.length_b   1.000
_cell.length_c   1.000
_cell.angle_alpha   90.00
_cell.angle_beta   90.00
_cell.angle_gamma   90.00
#
_symmetry.space_group_name_H-M   'P 1'
#
loop_
_entity.id
_entity.type
_entity.pdbx_description
1 polymer ?
#
loop_
_entity_poly.entity_id
_entity_poly.type
_entity_poly.pdbx_seq_one_letter_code
_entity_poly.pdbx_strand_id
1 'polypeptide(L)'
;MPQHLDTRSIGRVPRVSLSLIAATPAAMRQAFAFSTGCWWARAADGPEVVYTTDTHLPSGPQSVRWVTSGLVDQPALEPLVAGLMLPWLGGDAGLSYQSDIGRWPATLDRAGHAQLTEILTLLERPRPHAPSWLPDPDCPDLEIRIAAPLRAAVWGGMARAISQATGISVALAPDLPARDAADTIDVPPGSVSTLIAGLNRQGVSARCIRGVLCLGRAAVSDLEHPGSARRTAVLPIGQLVRSDVDGELITAVLTRRVSTNSWKRPGYCLSYLPQHRSLLIAADVPAIHAVMEAIERLDRLGIDDGLASLDASTSAAP
;
A
#
# COMPACT_ATOMS: atom_id res chain seq x y z
N MET A 1 28.68 -4.83 -8.35
CA MET A 1 28.41 -3.58 -9.08
C MET A 1 27.91 -2.54 -8.07
N PRO A 2 28.39 -1.30 -8.12
CA PRO A 2 28.12 -0.32 -7.07
C PRO A 2 26.68 0.18 -7.18
N GLN A 3 25.97 0.16 -6.05
CA GLN A 3 24.63 0.73 -5.90
C GLN A 3 24.76 2.26 -6.03
N HIS A 4 24.21 2.83 -7.09
CA HIS A 4 24.13 4.27 -7.26
C HIS A 4 23.00 4.79 -6.35
N LEU A 5 23.36 5.23 -5.15
CA LEU A 5 22.51 6.07 -4.31
C LEU A 5 22.55 7.49 -4.90
N ASP A 6 21.43 7.94 -5.46
CA ASP A 6 21.27 9.31 -5.93
C ASP A 6 21.35 10.25 -4.71
N THR A 7 22.50 10.91 -4.57
CA THR A 7 22.93 11.64 -3.36
C THR A 7 22.64 13.13 -3.49
N ARG A 8 21.40 13.49 -3.82
CA ARG A 8 20.95 14.89 -3.79
C ARG A 8 20.25 15.23 -2.48
N SER A 9 21.01 15.17 -1.38
CA SER A 9 20.92 16.06 -0.20
C SER A 9 21.88 15.57 0.89
N ILE A 10 23.04 16.21 1.03
CA ILE A 10 23.93 15.96 2.19
C ILE A 10 23.43 16.79 3.37
N GLY A 11 22.26 16.42 3.88
CA GLY A 11 21.91 16.55 5.30
C GLY A 11 22.39 15.28 6.02
N ARG A 12 22.54 15.29 7.35
CA ARG A 12 22.99 14.13 8.16
C ARG A 12 22.49 12.80 7.58
N VAL A 13 23.41 11.89 7.26
CA VAL A 13 23.08 10.53 6.81
C VAL A 13 22.15 9.91 7.86
N PRO A 14 20.92 9.52 7.51
CA PRO A 14 19.99 8.94 8.47
C PRO A 14 20.58 7.65 9.02
N ARG A 15 20.65 7.55 10.35
CA ARG A 15 21.17 6.36 11.02
C ARG A 15 20.13 5.25 10.93
N VAL A 16 20.33 4.32 10.00
CA VAL A 16 19.52 3.10 9.87
C VAL A 16 19.85 2.16 11.04
N SER A 17 18.81 1.68 11.75
CA SER A 17 18.97 0.73 12.86
C SER A 17 18.06 -0.48 12.64
N LEU A 18 18.70 -1.62 12.40
CA LEU A 18 18.05 -2.88 12.05
C LEU A 18 18.61 -4.02 12.91
N SER A 19 17.75 -4.95 13.33
CA SER A 19 18.14 -6.23 13.90
C SER A 19 17.49 -7.35 13.09
N LEU A 20 18.27 -7.99 12.23
CA LEU A 20 17.77 -9.04 11.33
C LEU A 20 18.22 -10.41 11.85
N ILE A 21 17.27 -11.34 11.99
CA ILE A 21 17.51 -12.73 12.37
C ILE A 21 16.79 -13.63 11.38
N ALA A 22 17.55 -14.49 10.69
CA ALA A 22 17.04 -15.42 9.67
C ALA A 22 16.07 -14.77 8.65
N ALA A 23 16.29 -13.50 8.31
CA ALA A 23 15.35 -12.71 7.53
C ALA A 23 15.21 -13.23 6.10
N THR A 24 13.97 -13.45 5.66
CA THR A 24 13.65 -13.75 4.26
C THR A 24 13.97 -12.54 3.36
N PRO A 25 14.07 -12.72 2.02
CA PRO A 25 14.20 -11.58 1.11
C PRO A 25 13.09 -10.54 1.25
N ALA A 26 11.86 -10.96 1.56
CA ALA A 26 10.74 -10.04 1.79
C ALA A 26 10.94 -9.24 3.10
N ALA A 27 11.37 -9.91 4.17
CA ALA A 27 11.70 -9.28 5.44
C ALA A 27 12.82 -8.24 5.29
N MET A 28 13.91 -8.58 4.58
CA MET A 28 15.01 -7.65 4.35
C MET A 28 14.56 -6.38 3.61
N ARG A 29 13.73 -6.52 2.56
CA ARG A 29 13.20 -5.39 1.79
C ARG A 29 12.32 -4.49 2.65
N GLN A 30 11.38 -5.09 3.38
CA GLN A 30 10.48 -4.35 4.27
C GLN A 30 11.26 -3.63 5.37
N ALA A 31 12.18 -4.31 6.05
CA ALA A 31 12.98 -3.74 7.12
C ALA A 31 13.80 -2.53 6.63
N PHE A 32 14.47 -2.68 5.50
CA PHE A 32 15.29 -1.61 4.93
C PHE A 32 14.45 -0.43 4.47
N ALA A 33 13.39 -0.68 3.69
CA ALA A 33 12.45 0.35 3.24
C ALA A 33 11.85 1.12 4.43
N PHE A 34 11.47 0.42 5.49
CA PHE A 34 10.90 1.01 6.70
C PHE A 34 11.88 1.91 7.44
N SER A 35 13.14 1.50 7.51
CA SER A 35 14.16 2.27 8.22
C SER A 35 14.68 3.46 7.43
N THR A 36 14.48 3.48 6.11
CA THR A 36 14.85 4.60 5.24
C THR A 36 13.68 5.51 4.88
N GLY A 37 12.44 5.10 5.18
CA GLY A 37 11.24 5.84 4.79
C GLY A 37 11.00 5.82 3.27
N CYS A 38 11.53 4.81 2.58
CA CYS A 38 11.34 4.60 1.14
C CYS A 38 10.33 3.49 0.87
N TRP A 39 9.84 3.41 -0.36
CA TRP A 39 9.24 2.20 -0.91
C TRP A 39 10.32 1.28 -1.49
N TRP A 40 10.04 -0.01 -1.55
CA TRP A 40 10.81 -0.97 -2.34
C TRP A 40 10.01 -1.42 -3.56
N ALA A 41 10.66 -1.51 -4.71
CA ALA A 41 10.09 -2.01 -5.96
C ALA A 41 11.09 -2.95 -6.64
N ARG A 42 10.59 -3.86 -7.49
CA ARG A 42 11.49 -4.60 -8.39
C ARG A 42 11.91 -3.70 -9.54
N ALA A 43 13.15 -3.81 -9.99
CA ALA A 43 13.60 -3.19 -11.22
C ALA A 43 12.82 -3.76 -12.43
N ALA A 44 12.64 -2.95 -13.47
CA ALA A 44 11.86 -3.34 -14.65
C ALA A 44 12.42 -4.60 -15.37
N ASP A 45 13.74 -4.72 -15.47
CA ASP A 45 14.41 -5.76 -16.28
C ASP A 45 15.23 -6.76 -15.47
N GLY A 46 14.95 -6.94 -14.18
CA GLY A 46 15.76 -7.83 -13.37
C GLY A 46 15.20 -8.21 -12.00
N PRO A 47 15.89 -9.13 -11.31
CA PRO A 47 15.54 -9.52 -9.94
C PRO A 47 15.93 -8.46 -8.91
N GLU A 48 16.60 -7.38 -9.33
CA GLU A 48 17.08 -6.30 -8.49
C GLU A 48 15.92 -5.55 -7.82
N VAL A 49 16.21 -5.01 -6.64
CA VAL A 49 15.27 -4.22 -5.85
C VAL A 49 15.78 -2.80 -5.79
N VAL A 50 14.91 -1.86 -6.11
CA VAL A 50 15.17 -0.42 -6.01
C VAL A 50 14.40 0.11 -4.81
N TYR A 51 15.05 0.98 -4.02
CA TYR A 51 14.41 1.72 -2.94
C TYR A 51 14.22 3.15 -3.40
N THR A 52 12.97 3.65 -3.37
CA THR A 52 12.62 4.94 -3.96
C THR A 52 11.54 5.64 -3.13
N THR A 53 11.53 6.96 -3.18
CA THR A 53 10.41 7.80 -2.72
C THR A 53 9.62 8.37 -3.91
N ASP A 54 10.04 8.06 -5.14
CA ASP A 54 9.35 8.48 -6.36
C ASP A 54 7.99 7.79 -6.46
N THR A 55 7.00 8.52 -6.97
CA THR A 55 5.66 8.02 -7.27
C THR A 55 5.62 7.06 -8.44
N HIS A 56 6.66 7.09 -9.29
CA HIS A 56 6.81 6.22 -10.45
C HIS A 56 7.65 4.98 -10.10
N LEU A 57 7.29 3.87 -10.73
CA LEU A 57 8.06 2.65 -10.71
C LEU A 57 9.36 2.82 -11.50
N PRO A 58 10.44 2.11 -11.09
CA PRO A 58 11.64 1.99 -11.90
C PRO A 58 11.27 1.51 -13.30
N SER A 59 11.61 2.29 -14.31
CA SER A 59 11.22 2.03 -15.70
C SER A 59 12.36 1.39 -16.49
N GLY A 60 12.02 0.43 -17.35
CA GLY A 60 12.94 -0.18 -18.31
C GLY A 60 13.00 0.61 -19.63
N PRO A 61 13.62 0.04 -20.69
CA PRO A 61 13.61 0.61 -22.02
C PRO A 61 12.17 0.86 -22.50
N GLN A 62 11.89 2.12 -22.83
CA GLN A 62 10.59 2.54 -23.30
C GLN A 62 10.42 2.25 -24.79
N SER A 63 9.19 1.97 -25.20
CA SER A 63 8.80 1.80 -26.60
C SER A 63 7.45 2.47 -26.85
N VAL A 64 7.29 3.03 -28.05
CA VAL A 64 6.03 3.60 -28.50
C VAL A 64 5.17 2.48 -29.10
N ARG A 65 3.95 2.31 -28.59
CA ARG A 65 2.97 1.37 -29.15
C ARG A 65 1.58 1.98 -29.17
N TRP A 66 0.73 1.41 -30.00
CA TRP A 66 -0.67 1.74 -30.10
C TRP A 66 -1.46 0.56 -29.57
N VAL A 67 -2.33 0.80 -28.60
CA VAL A 67 -3.30 -0.21 -28.12
C VAL A 67 -4.68 0.21 -28.60
N THR A 68 -5.36 -0.68 -29.33
CA THR A 68 -6.74 -0.46 -29.76
C THR A 68 -7.68 -1.01 -28.71
N SER A 69 -8.75 -0.28 -28.41
CA SER A 69 -9.79 -0.66 -27.48
C SER A 69 -11.18 -0.53 -28.10
N GLY A 70 -12.15 -1.31 -27.60
CA GLY A 70 -13.58 -1.17 -27.92
C GLY A 70 -14.26 0.01 -27.22
N LEU A 71 -13.51 0.77 -26.40
CA LEU A 71 -13.96 1.98 -25.75
C LEU A 71 -13.90 3.13 -26.76
N VAL A 72 -14.87 3.21 -27.68
CA VAL A 72 -15.00 4.29 -28.67
C VAL A 72 -15.98 5.34 -28.12
N ASP A 73 -15.75 6.63 -28.43
CA ASP A 73 -16.57 7.77 -28.00
C ASP A 73 -16.70 7.93 -26.47
N GLN A 74 -15.66 7.56 -25.72
CA GLN A 74 -15.62 7.64 -24.26
C GLN A 74 -14.47 8.50 -23.72
N PRO A 75 -14.37 9.80 -24.08
CA PRO A 75 -13.26 10.67 -23.68
C PRO A 75 -13.12 10.82 -22.16
N ALA A 76 -14.20 10.62 -21.40
CA ALA A 76 -14.18 10.66 -19.95
C ALA A 76 -13.34 9.54 -19.30
N LEU A 77 -12.96 8.49 -20.05
CA LEU A 77 -12.12 7.40 -19.53
C LEU A 77 -10.63 7.74 -19.55
N GLU A 78 -10.17 8.73 -20.34
CA GLU A 78 -8.75 9.08 -20.42
C GLU A 78 -8.18 9.48 -19.06
N PRO A 79 -8.80 10.37 -18.26
CA PRO A 79 -8.32 10.70 -16.92
C PRO A 79 -8.26 9.48 -15.98
N LEU A 80 -9.23 8.57 -16.08
CA LEU A 80 -9.25 7.35 -15.26
C LEU A 80 -8.09 6.42 -15.62
N VAL A 81 -7.88 6.15 -16.92
CA VAL A 81 -6.78 5.29 -17.38
C VAL A 81 -5.44 5.95 -17.07
N ALA A 82 -5.29 7.26 -17.28
CA ALA A 82 -4.06 7.98 -16.94
C ALA A 82 -3.77 7.94 -15.43
N GLY A 83 -4.79 8.13 -14.58
CA GLY A 83 -4.66 8.02 -13.13
C GLY A 83 -4.25 6.62 -12.66
N LEU A 84 -4.83 5.58 -13.27
CA LEU A 84 -4.41 4.19 -13.04
C LEU A 84 -3.00 3.94 -13.59
N MET A 85 -2.61 4.52 -14.72
CA MET A 85 -1.30 4.30 -15.31
C MET A 85 -0.18 5.14 -14.67
N LEU A 86 -0.51 6.08 -13.78
CA LEU A 86 0.44 7.01 -13.15
C LEU A 86 1.76 6.35 -12.68
N PRO A 87 1.79 5.20 -12.00
CA PRO A 87 3.05 4.58 -11.59
C PRO A 87 3.99 4.21 -12.74
N TRP A 88 3.51 4.04 -13.97
CA TRP A 88 4.33 3.68 -15.14
C TRP A 88 4.61 4.88 -16.07
N LEU A 89 4.11 6.06 -15.74
CA LEU A 89 4.24 7.28 -16.56
C LEU A 89 5.43 8.17 -16.13
N GLY A 90 6.53 7.55 -15.70
CA GLY A 90 7.77 8.27 -15.32
C GLY A 90 8.68 8.61 -16.50
N GLY A 91 9.52 9.65 -16.35
CA GLY A 91 10.49 10.06 -17.37
C GLY A 91 9.83 10.57 -18.65
N ASP A 92 10.24 10.03 -19.80
CA ASP A 92 9.68 10.37 -21.13
C ASP A 92 8.41 9.55 -21.48
N ALA A 93 7.86 8.81 -20.52
CA ALA A 93 6.65 8.04 -20.74
C ALA A 93 5.44 8.94 -20.94
N GLY A 94 4.49 8.47 -21.74
CA GLY A 94 3.29 9.24 -22.08
C GLY A 94 2.15 8.33 -22.51
N LEU A 95 0.93 8.83 -22.34
CA LEU A 95 -0.30 8.18 -22.74
C LEU A 95 -1.26 9.25 -23.27
N SER A 96 -1.93 8.98 -24.39
CA SER A 96 -3.08 9.77 -24.81
C SER A 96 -4.16 8.88 -25.43
N TYR A 97 -5.36 9.44 -25.60
CA TYR A 97 -6.51 8.72 -26.12
C TYR A 97 -7.12 9.40 -27.35
N GLN A 98 -7.29 8.63 -28.42
CA GLN A 98 -7.98 9.01 -29.65
C GLN A 98 -9.38 8.39 -29.62
N SER A 99 -10.36 9.15 -29.13
CA SER A 99 -11.69 8.63 -28.79
C SER A 99 -12.54 8.21 -29.99
N ASP A 100 -12.35 8.87 -31.13
CA ASP A 100 -13.07 8.60 -32.39
C ASP A 100 -12.78 7.21 -32.97
N ILE A 101 -11.60 6.66 -32.68
CA ILE A 101 -11.16 5.35 -33.18
C ILE A 101 -10.77 4.37 -32.07
N GLY A 102 -10.96 4.76 -30.80
CA GLY A 102 -10.68 3.90 -29.64
C GLY A 102 -9.20 3.55 -29.47
N ARG A 103 -8.26 4.43 -29.87
CA ARG A 103 -6.81 4.14 -29.84
C ARG A 103 -6.08 4.83 -28.69
N TRP A 104 -5.11 4.12 -28.14
CA TRP A 104 -4.26 4.57 -27.05
C TRP A 104 -2.79 4.51 -27.47
N PRO A 105 -2.24 5.58 -28.10
CA PRO A 105 -0.79 5.76 -28.18
C PRO A 105 -0.18 5.85 -26.78
N ALA A 106 0.85 5.06 -26.55
CA ALA A 106 1.58 5.06 -25.30
C ALA A 106 3.09 4.87 -25.52
N THR A 107 3.89 5.67 -24.82
CA THR A 107 5.33 5.48 -24.65
C THR A 107 5.54 4.89 -23.26
N LEU A 108 5.79 3.59 -23.19
CA LEU A 108 5.90 2.85 -21.94
C LEU A 108 6.97 1.76 -22.07
N ASP A 109 7.47 1.27 -20.94
CA ASP A 109 8.25 0.04 -20.91
C ASP A 109 7.36 -1.20 -21.07
N ARG A 110 7.96 -2.40 -21.07
CA ARG A 110 7.23 -3.66 -21.23
C ARG A 110 6.15 -3.86 -20.16
N ALA A 111 6.44 -3.54 -18.91
CA ALA A 111 5.51 -3.72 -17.79
C ALA A 111 4.34 -2.74 -17.89
N GLY A 112 4.61 -1.48 -18.24
CA GLY A 112 3.59 -0.45 -18.47
C GLY A 112 2.66 -0.83 -19.63
N HIS A 113 3.18 -1.34 -20.75
CA HIS A 113 2.34 -1.81 -21.86
C HIS A 113 1.43 -2.98 -21.47
N ALA A 114 1.95 -3.93 -20.68
CA ALA A 114 1.14 -5.03 -20.16
C ALA A 114 0.03 -4.51 -19.24
N GLN A 115 0.36 -3.57 -18.35
CA GLN A 115 -0.60 -2.98 -17.42
C GLN A 115 -1.68 -2.15 -18.12
N LEU A 116 -1.32 -1.37 -19.16
CA LEU A 116 -2.28 -0.63 -19.97
C LEU A 116 -3.26 -1.59 -20.64
N THR A 117 -2.75 -2.67 -21.24
CA THR A 117 -3.59 -3.69 -21.88
C THR A 117 -4.57 -4.33 -20.89
N GLU A 118 -4.09 -4.64 -19.68
CA GLU A 118 -4.93 -5.19 -18.60
C GLU A 118 -6.04 -4.21 -18.20
N ILE A 119 -5.72 -2.93 -17.98
CA ILE A 119 -6.71 -1.89 -17.60
C ILE A 119 -7.75 -1.69 -18.70
N LEU A 120 -7.33 -1.61 -19.96
CA LEU A 120 -8.27 -1.44 -21.08
C LEU A 120 -9.17 -2.66 -21.23
N THR A 121 -8.62 -3.87 -21.12
CA THR A 121 -9.40 -5.11 -21.13
C THR A 121 -10.42 -5.15 -19.99
N LEU A 122 -10.01 -4.71 -18.80
CA LEU A 122 -10.87 -4.64 -17.63
C LEU A 122 -12.02 -3.66 -17.82
N LEU A 123 -11.78 -2.49 -18.40
CA LEU A 123 -12.79 -1.47 -18.66
C LEU A 123 -13.75 -1.86 -19.78
N GLU A 124 -13.28 -2.57 -20.81
CA GLU A 124 -14.14 -3.09 -21.89
C GLU A 124 -15.08 -4.19 -21.43
N ARG A 125 -14.60 -5.05 -20.52
CA ARG A 125 -15.33 -6.25 -20.08
C ARG A 125 -15.16 -6.44 -18.57
N PRO A 126 -15.74 -5.56 -17.75
CA PRO A 126 -15.61 -5.66 -16.30
C PRO A 126 -16.33 -6.91 -15.81
N ARG A 127 -15.56 -7.85 -15.27
CA ARG A 127 -16.08 -9.06 -14.63
C ARG A 127 -15.97 -8.90 -13.12
N PRO A 128 -17.03 -9.13 -12.34
CA PRO A 128 -16.95 -9.15 -10.89
C PRO A 128 -15.81 -10.06 -10.41
N HIS A 129 -14.89 -9.48 -9.65
CA HIS A 129 -13.79 -10.21 -9.02
C HIS A 129 -13.19 -9.38 -7.89
N ALA A 130 -12.57 -10.07 -6.94
CA ALA A 130 -11.75 -9.47 -5.90
C ALA A 130 -10.54 -10.37 -5.63
N PRO A 131 -9.36 -9.80 -5.33
CA PRO A 131 -8.21 -10.58 -4.91
C PRO A 131 -8.49 -11.26 -3.57
N SER A 132 -7.99 -12.47 -3.37
CA SER A 132 -8.06 -13.14 -2.07
C SER A 132 -7.18 -12.43 -1.05
N TRP A 133 -7.68 -12.29 0.18
CA TRP A 133 -6.83 -11.93 1.31
C TRP A 133 -6.22 -13.21 1.87
N LEU A 134 -4.93 -13.40 1.63
CA LEU A 134 -4.15 -14.41 2.33
C LEU A 134 -3.35 -13.73 3.44
N PRO A 135 -3.35 -14.26 4.67
CA PRO A 135 -2.42 -13.81 5.70
C PRO A 135 -0.99 -13.87 5.18
N ASP A 136 -0.17 -12.93 5.62
CA ASP A 136 1.25 -12.91 5.27
C ASP A 136 1.92 -14.20 5.78
N PRO A 137 2.45 -15.06 4.89
CA PRO A 137 3.05 -16.33 5.28
C PRO A 137 4.31 -16.15 6.14
N ASP A 138 4.95 -14.97 6.06
CA ASP A 138 6.12 -14.65 6.85
C ASP A 138 5.74 -14.04 8.21
N CYS A 139 4.46 -13.84 8.53
CA CYS A 139 4.04 -13.29 9.81
C CYS A 139 4.43 -14.25 10.96
N PRO A 140 5.22 -13.79 11.94
CA PRO A 140 5.62 -14.64 13.05
C PRO A 140 4.43 -14.95 13.97
N ASP A 141 4.53 -16.06 14.71
CA ASP A 141 3.58 -16.35 15.78
C ASP A 141 3.63 -15.23 16.84
N LEU A 142 2.53 -14.52 17.01
CA LEU A 142 2.43 -13.40 17.94
C LEU A 142 2.34 -13.86 19.41
N GLU A 143 2.18 -15.16 19.66
CA GLU A 143 2.15 -15.74 21.00
C GLU A 143 3.54 -16.14 21.52
N ILE A 144 4.60 -15.93 20.73
CA ILE A 144 6.00 -16.06 21.19
C ILE A 144 6.19 -15.21 22.45
N ARG A 145 6.74 -15.83 23.50
CA ARG A 145 6.88 -15.24 24.84
C ARG A 145 8.25 -14.60 25.05
N ILE A 146 8.24 -13.37 25.54
CA ILE A 146 9.35 -12.68 26.16
C ILE A 146 9.35 -13.05 27.65
N ALA A 147 10.29 -13.90 28.07
CA ALA A 147 10.30 -14.49 29.40
C ALA A 147 10.73 -13.51 30.52
N ALA A 148 11.56 -12.53 30.20
CA ALA A 148 12.14 -11.59 31.15
C ALA A 148 11.95 -10.14 30.66
N PRO A 149 11.88 -9.15 31.57
CA PRO A 149 11.73 -7.75 31.16
C PRO A 149 12.92 -7.31 30.30
N LEU A 150 12.64 -6.60 29.22
CA LEU A 150 13.66 -6.05 28.33
C LEU A 150 13.87 -4.58 28.66
N ARG A 151 15.13 -4.19 28.83
CA ARG A 151 15.51 -2.81 29.16
C ARG A 151 16.60 -2.32 28.23
N ALA A 152 16.44 -1.12 27.68
CA ALA A 152 17.45 -0.50 26.85
C ALA A 152 17.45 1.03 26.98
N ALA A 153 18.63 1.64 26.95
CA ALA A 153 18.78 3.09 26.97
C ALA A 153 18.39 3.76 25.64
N VAL A 154 18.44 3.01 24.54
CA VAL A 154 18.15 3.51 23.18
C VAL A 154 17.35 2.49 22.38
N TRP A 155 16.57 2.96 21.41
CA TRP A 155 15.72 2.11 20.56
C TRP A 155 16.50 1.03 19.81
N GLY A 156 17.69 1.33 19.30
CA GLY A 156 18.53 0.31 18.65
C GLY A 156 18.92 -0.84 19.58
N GLY A 157 19.12 -0.56 20.87
CA GLY A 157 19.33 -1.59 21.89
C GLY A 157 18.05 -2.38 22.18
N MET A 158 16.91 -1.70 22.25
CA MET A 158 15.61 -2.34 22.44
C MET A 158 15.27 -3.28 21.27
N ALA A 159 15.47 -2.84 20.02
CA ALA A 159 15.27 -3.65 18.83
C ALA A 159 16.09 -4.93 18.86
N ARG A 160 17.37 -4.84 19.26
CA ARG A 160 18.24 -6.01 19.43
C ARG A 160 17.74 -6.93 20.53
N ALA A 161 17.35 -6.38 21.68
CA ALA A 161 16.84 -7.17 22.81
C ALA A 161 15.55 -7.92 22.45
N ILE A 162 14.58 -7.25 21.79
CA ILE A 162 13.35 -7.87 21.30
C ILE A 162 13.68 -8.98 20.30
N SER A 163 14.57 -8.68 19.34
CA SER A 163 14.97 -9.63 18.30
C SER A 163 15.61 -10.89 18.91
N GLN A 164 16.52 -10.73 19.86
CA GLN A 164 17.15 -11.85 20.57
C GLN A 164 16.18 -12.66 21.42
N ALA A 165 15.22 -12.00 22.08
CA ALA A 165 14.24 -12.68 22.94
C ALA A 165 13.16 -13.44 22.16
N THR A 166 12.83 -12.99 20.95
CA THR A 166 11.69 -13.50 20.17
C THR A 166 12.09 -14.25 18.90
N GLY A 167 13.33 -14.09 18.44
CA GLY A 167 13.78 -14.58 17.12
C GLY A 167 13.22 -13.78 15.94
N ILE A 168 12.48 -12.69 16.18
CA ILE A 168 11.84 -11.88 15.13
C ILE A 168 12.81 -10.78 14.66
N SER A 169 12.80 -10.49 13.36
CA SER A 169 13.54 -9.33 12.82
C SER A 169 12.84 -8.03 13.23
N VAL A 170 13.60 -7.02 13.66
CA VAL A 170 13.06 -5.73 14.13
C VAL A 170 13.65 -4.59 13.30
N ALA A 171 12.77 -3.71 12.80
CA ALA A 171 13.15 -2.51 12.05
C ALA A 171 12.62 -1.25 12.74
N LEU A 172 13.43 -0.19 12.72
CA LEU A 172 13.11 1.09 13.37
C LEU A 172 12.96 2.18 12.32
N ALA A 173 11.84 2.89 12.35
CA ALA A 173 11.64 4.06 11.51
C ALA A 173 12.58 5.20 11.92
N PRO A 174 12.98 6.08 10.98
CA PRO A 174 13.87 7.21 11.26
C PRO A 174 13.22 8.29 12.15
N ASP A 175 11.90 8.25 12.34
CA ASP A 175 11.12 9.19 13.15
C ASP A 175 11.15 8.88 14.66
N LEU A 176 11.70 7.72 15.04
CA LEU A 176 11.90 7.41 16.45
C LEU A 176 13.01 8.32 17.01
N PRO A 177 12.76 8.98 18.15
CA PRO A 177 13.76 9.86 18.73
C PRO A 177 15.02 9.06 19.05
N ALA A 178 16.18 9.63 18.74
CA ALA A 178 17.42 9.23 19.39
C ALA A 178 17.28 9.62 20.86
N ARG A 179 16.65 8.75 21.67
CA ARG A 179 16.21 9.07 23.03
C ARG A 179 17.38 9.67 23.83
N ASP A 180 17.12 10.79 24.51
CA ASP A 180 18.07 11.37 25.45
C ASP A 180 18.22 10.46 26.68
N ALA A 181 19.43 10.46 27.26
CA ALA A 181 19.95 9.48 28.21
C ALA A 181 19.20 9.30 29.55
N ALA A 182 18.06 9.96 29.77
CA ALA A 182 17.39 9.98 31.09
C ALA A 182 16.36 8.85 31.29
N ASP A 183 15.65 8.40 30.25
CA ASP A 183 14.58 7.40 30.39
C ASP A 183 14.92 6.07 29.72
N THR A 184 14.98 5.01 30.53
CA THR A 184 15.13 3.64 30.03
C THR A 184 13.84 3.21 29.32
N ILE A 185 13.96 2.55 28.16
CA ILE A 185 12.82 1.90 27.51
C ILE A 185 12.65 0.55 28.22
N ASP A 186 11.50 0.32 28.85
CA ASP A 186 11.18 -0.93 29.56
C ASP A 186 9.99 -1.61 28.89
N VAL A 187 10.15 -2.89 28.58
CA VAL A 187 9.14 -3.79 28.04
C VAL A 187 8.95 -4.92 29.04
N PRO A 188 7.75 -5.07 29.62
CA PRO A 188 7.49 -6.16 30.56
C PRO A 188 7.48 -7.53 29.87
N PRO A 189 7.64 -8.62 30.63
CA PRO A 189 7.41 -9.97 30.12
C PRO A 189 6.00 -10.12 29.54
N GLY A 190 5.86 -10.92 28.50
CA GLY A 190 4.58 -11.07 27.80
C GLY A 190 4.72 -11.80 26.48
N SER A 191 3.65 -11.86 25.69
CA SER A 191 3.70 -12.27 24.28
C SER A 191 4.07 -11.10 23.37
N VAL A 192 4.49 -11.38 22.13
CA VAL A 192 4.70 -10.36 21.10
C VAL A 192 3.43 -9.54 20.85
N SER A 193 2.25 -10.18 20.91
CA SER A 193 0.95 -9.48 20.84
C SER A 193 0.79 -8.44 21.94
N THR A 194 1.13 -8.77 23.20
CA THR A 194 1.09 -7.82 24.32
C THR A 194 2.16 -6.72 24.23
N LEU A 195 3.35 -7.04 23.69
CA LEU A 195 4.40 -6.06 23.38
C LEU A 195 3.88 -5.00 22.41
N ILE A 196 3.31 -5.45 21.27
CA ILE A 196 2.77 -4.54 20.24
C ILE A 196 1.69 -3.64 20.85
N ALA A 197 0.72 -4.21 21.57
CA ALA A 197 -0.33 -3.43 22.22
C ALA A 197 0.21 -2.47 23.29
N GLY A 198 1.28 -2.85 24.00
CA GLY A 198 1.97 -2.00 24.96
C GLY A 198 2.64 -0.79 24.30
N LEU A 199 3.41 -1.02 23.23
CA LEU A 199 4.09 0.04 22.48
C LEU A 199 3.10 1.01 21.84
N ASN A 200 2.03 0.50 21.23
CA ASN A 200 0.98 1.33 20.62
C ASN A 200 0.33 2.25 21.67
N ARG A 201 0.05 1.75 22.88
CA ARG A 201 -0.48 2.58 23.99
C ARG A 201 0.50 3.65 24.46
N GLN A 202 1.79 3.45 24.25
CA GLN A 202 2.86 4.43 24.57
C GLN A 202 3.12 5.40 23.41
N GLY A 203 2.30 5.38 22.34
CA GLY A 203 2.47 6.24 21.17
C GLY A 203 3.57 5.79 20.21
N VAL A 204 4.02 4.54 20.32
CA VAL A 204 4.96 3.91 19.38
C VAL A 204 4.19 2.91 18.55
N SER A 205 3.97 3.26 17.28
CA SER A 205 3.33 2.38 16.33
C SER A 205 4.19 1.14 16.09
N ALA A 206 3.63 -0.02 16.38
CA ALA A 206 4.28 -1.33 16.28
C ALA A 206 3.39 -2.28 15.48
N ARG A 207 3.96 -2.96 14.47
CA ARG A 207 3.26 -3.99 13.70
C ARG A 207 4.24 -4.97 13.05
N CYS A 208 3.87 -6.25 12.99
CA CYS A 208 4.58 -7.24 12.19
C CYS A 208 4.13 -7.16 10.72
N ILE A 209 5.08 -6.97 9.80
CA ILE A 209 4.86 -6.93 8.36
C ILE A 209 6.02 -7.67 7.68
N ARG A 210 5.71 -8.65 6.82
CA ARG A 210 6.68 -9.46 6.07
C ARG A 210 7.75 -10.08 6.97
N GLY A 211 7.35 -10.61 8.11
CA GLY A 211 8.26 -11.21 9.09
C GLY A 211 9.11 -10.22 9.91
N VAL A 212 8.79 -8.92 9.84
CA VAL A 212 9.54 -7.87 10.55
C VAL A 212 8.61 -7.11 11.49
N LEU A 213 8.99 -7.04 12.76
CA LEU A 213 8.39 -6.10 13.70
C LEU A 213 8.92 -4.69 13.40
N CYS A 214 8.07 -3.87 12.79
CA CYS A 214 8.38 -2.50 12.43
C CYS A 214 7.88 -1.56 13.54
N LEU A 215 8.78 -0.71 14.05
CA LEU A 215 8.52 0.24 15.13
C LEU A 215 8.75 1.69 14.67
N GLY A 216 7.77 2.57 14.83
CA GLY A 216 7.84 3.98 14.41
C GLY A 216 6.87 4.88 15.16
N ARG A 217 6.84 6.18 14.84
CA ARG A 217 5.77 7.08 15.34
C ARG A 217 4.58 7.10 14.38
N ALA A 218 4.85 7.10 13.08
CA ALA A 218 3.81 7.01 12.07
C ALA A 218 3.19 5.60 12.00
N ALA A 219 1.95 5.54 11.49
CA ALA A 219 1.27 4.27 11.26
C ALA A 219 2.11 3.34 10.37
N VAL A 220 2.30 2.11 10.84
CA VAL A 220 3.14 1.11 10.17
C VAL A 220 2.37 0.44 9.04
N SER A 221 2.90 0.55 7.82
CA SER A 221 2.35 -0.10 6.62
C SER A 221 3.41 -0.90 5.86
N ASP A 222 2.94 -1.78 4.96
CA ASP A 222 3.81 -2.39 3.95
C ASP A 222 4.40 -1.27 3.08
N LEU A 223 5.68 -1.40 2.76
CA LEU A 223 6.44 -0.43 1.97
C LEU A 223 6.82 -0.97 0.61
N GLU A 224 6.15 -2.02 0.12
CA GLU A 224 6.12 -2.29 -1.31
C GLU A 224 5.56 -1.07 -2.07
N HIS A 225 6.19 -0.69 -3.18
CA HIS A 225 5.75 0.46 -3.97
C HIS A 225 4.27 0.31 -4.35
N PRO A 226 3.44 1.37 -4.20
CA PRO A 226 2.01 1.27 -4.43
C PRO A 226 1.64 0.67 -5.78
N GLY A 227 2.32 1.08 -6.86
CA GLY A 227 2.14 0.50 -8.20
C GLY A 227 2.42 -1.00 -8.30
N SER A 228 3.36 -1.56 -7.53
CA SER A 228 3.67 -3.00 -7.49
C SER A 228 2.72 -3.79 -6.58
N ALA A 229 2.35 -3.22 -5.44
CA ALA A 229 1.43 -3.81 -4.48
C ALA A 229 -0.03 -3.81 -4.98
N ARG A 230 -0.34 -2.92 -5.93
CA ARG A 230 -1.69 -2.71 -6.44
C ARG A 230 -2.27 -3.98 -7.05
N ARG A 231 -3.53 -4.24 -6.73
CA ARG A 231 -4.42 -5.19 -7.38
C ARG A 231 -5.65 -4.45 -7.84
N THR A 232 -6.39 -5.07 -8.75
CA THR A 232 -7.67 -4.58 -9.23
C THR A 232 -8.79 -5.44 -8.66
N ALA A 233 -9.95 -4.82 -8.46
CA ALA A 233 -11.20 -5.48 -8.13
C ALA A 233 -12.35 -4.77 -8.86
N VAL A 234 -13.36 -5.55 -9.21
CA VAL A 234 -14.63 -5.04 -9.73
C VAL A 234 -15.72 -5.58 -8.83
N LEU A 235 -16.39 -4.69 -8.09
CA LEU A 235 -17.43 -5.04 -7.14
C LEU A 235 -18.79 -4.56 -7.66
N PRO A 236 -19.76 -5.46 -7.90
CA PRO A 236 -21.10 -5.05 -8.29
C PRO A 236 -21.80 -4.38 -7.11
N ILE A 237 -22.39 -3.20 -7.36
CA ILE A 237 -23.19 -2.46 -6.37
C ILE A 237 -24.59 -2.14 -6.88
N GLY A 238 -25.05 -2.85 -7.92
CA GLY A 238 -26.30 -2.59 -8.62
C GLY A 238 -27.55 -2.63 -7.73
N GLN A 239 -27.51 -3.37 -6.64
CA GLN A 239 -28.58 -3.42 -5.63
C GLN A 239 -28.59 -2.20 -4.70
N LEU A 240 -27.45 -1.51 -4.55
CA LEU A 240 -27.30 -0.31 -3.73
C LEU A 240 -27.58 0.97 -4.51
N VAL A 241 -27.60 0.93 -5.84
CA VAL A 241 -27.75 2.12 -6.68
C VAL A 241 -29.10 2.15 -7.39
N ARG A 242 -29.82 3.27 -7.29
CA ARG A 242 -31.04 3.54 -8.07
C ARG A 242 -30.74 4.43 -9.26
N SER A 243 -29.69 5.25 -9.16
CA SER A 243 -29.21 6.18 -10.18
C SER A 243 -27.67 6.22 -10.20
N ASP A 244 -27.10 6.79 -11.25
CA ASP A 244 -25.65 6.98 -11.34
C ASP A 244 -25.12 7.92 -10.25
N VAL A 245 -25.96 8.86 -9.79
CA VAL A 245 -25.65 9.77 -8.68
C VAL A 245 -25.42 9.01 -7.38
N ASP A 246 -26.18 7.94 -7.13
CA ASP A 246 -25.98 7.10 -5.94
C ASP A 246 -24.62 6.39 -6.00
N GLY A 247 -24.22 5.92 -7.18
CA GLY A 247 -22.92 5.27 -7.40
C GLY A 247 -21.75 6.22 -7.15
N GLU A 248 -21.85 7.45 -7.66
CA GLU A 248 -20.86 8.52 -7.41
C GLU A 248 -20.82 8.92 -5.93
N LEU A 249 -21.97 9.03 -5.28
CA LEU A 249 -22.04 9.35 -3.84
C LEU A 249 -21.38 8.27 -2.99
N ILE A 250 -21.72 6.99 -3.23
CA ILE A 250 -21.11 5.85 -2.53
C ILE A 250 -19.60 5.88 -2.73
N THR A 251 -19.13 6.08 -3.97
CA THR A 251 -17.70 6.20 -4.30
C THR A 251 -17.04 7.32 -3.48
N ALA A 252 -17.61 8.52 -3.50
CA ALA A 252 -17.05 9.67 -2.79
C ALA A 252 -16.99 9.47 -1.27
N VAL A 253 -18.01 8.84 -0.66
CA VAL A 253 -18.01 8.54 0.77
C VAL A 253 -16.97 7.47 1.11
N LEU A 254 -16.91 6.38 0.34
CA LEU A 254 -15.93 5.32 0.55
C LEU A 254 -14.50 5.85 0.44
N THR A 255 -14.19 6.69 -0.56
CA THR A 255 -12.88 7.35 -0.68
C THR A 255 -12.54 8.21 0.53
N ARG A 256 -13.52 8.88 1.14
CA ARG A 256 -13.30 9.77 2.29
C ARG A 256 -13.23 9.05 3.63
N ARG A 257 -13.78 7.83 3.74
CA ARG A 257 -14.00 7.15 5.03
C ARG A 257 -13.27 5.82 5.17
N VAL A 258 -13.09 5.09 4.07
CA VAL A 258 -12.43 3.79 4.07
C VAL A 258 -10.99 3.99 3.63
N SER A 259 -10.02 3.57 4.45
CA SER A 259 -8.59 3.59 4.07
C SER A 259 -8.12 4.95 3.51
N THR A 260 -8.48 6.04 4.17
CA THR A 260 -8.39 7.43 3.67
C THR A 260 -7.01 7.82 3.13
N ASN A 261 -5.93 7.32 3.73
CA ASN A 261 -4.56 7.59 3.30
C ASN A 261 -4.14 6.77 2.07
N SER A 262 -4.79 5.64 1.80
CA SER A 262 -4.46 4.77 0.66
C SER A 262 -4.78 5.43 -0.67
N TRP A 263 -5.89 6.17 -0.77
CA TRP A 263 -6.31 6.80 -2.04
C TRP A 263 -5.43 7.95 -2.51
N LYS A 264 -4.51 8.42 -1.66
CA LYS A 264 -3.50 9.43 -2.03
C LYS A 264 -2.26 8.80 -2.69
N ARG A 265 -2.19 7.46 -2.74
CA ARG A 265 -1.04 6.74 -3.31
C ARG A 265 -1.12 6.71 -4.83
N PRO A 266 0.04 6.76 -5.53
CA PRO A 266 0.07 6.75 -6.99
C PRO A 266 -0.54 5.46 -7.56
N GLY A 267 -1.41 5.62 -8.56
CA GLY A 267 -2.09 4.51 -9.23
C GLY A 267 -3.22 3.88 -8.43
N TYR A 268 -3.55 4.40 -7.24
CA TYR A 268 -4.71 3.95 -6.48
C TYR A 268 -5.96 4.69 -6.94
N CYS A 269 -7.08 3.98 -7.02
CA CYS A 269 -8.33 4.52 -7.52
C CYS A 269 -9.52 3.77 -6.92
N LEU A 270 -10.60 4.51 -6.70
CA LEU A 270 -11.94 3.99 -6.48
C LEU A 270 -12.86 4.78 -7.41
N SER A 271 -13.48 4.11 -8.39
CA SER A 271 -14.31 4.75 -9.41
C SER A 271 -15.60 3.96 -9.62
N TYR A 272 -16.70 4.67 -9.85
CA TYR A 272 -17.94 4.06 -10.30
C TYR A 272 -17.90 3.82 -11.82
N LEU A 273 -18.45 2.69 -12.26
CA LEU A 273 -18.64 2.33 -13.67
C LEU A 273 -20.15 2.28 -13.96
N PRO A 274 -20.76 3.38 -14.46
CA PRO A 274 -22.21 3.51 -14.62
C PRO A 274 -22.82 2.41 -15.50
N GLN A 275 -22.20 2.07 -16.63
CA GLN A 275 -22.74 1.08 -17.56
C GLN A 275 -22.88 -0.32 -16.92
N HIS A 276 -22.10 -0.59 -15.87
CA HIS A 276 -22.02 -1.88 -15.20
C HIS A 276 -22.53 -1.85 -13.76
N ARG A 277 -22.96 -0.68 -13.26
CA ARG A 277 -23.33 -0.45 -11.86
C ARG A 277 -22.36 -1.10 -10.87
N SER A 278 -21.07 -0.91 -11.11
CA SER A 278 -19.98 -1.58 -10.39
C SER A 278 -18.95 -0.55 -9.94
N LEU A 279 -18.21 -0.87 -8.88
CA LEU A 279 -17.04 -0.14 -8.45
C LEU A 279 -15.79 -0.79 -9.01
N LEU A 280 -14.97 0.00 -9.69
CA LEU A 280 -13.58 -0.32 -10.01
C LEU A 280 -12.71 0.14 -8.85
N ILE A 281 -11.96 -0.80 -8.29
CA ILE A 281 -10.99 -0.54 -7.22
C ILE A 281 -9.62 -0.93 -7.71
N ALA A 282 -8.66 -0.03 -7.59
CA ALA A 282 -7.26 -0.31 -7.80
C ALA A 282 -6.51 0.13 -6.54
N ALA A 283 -6.07 -0.82 -5.71
CA ALA A 283 -5.41 -0.54 -4.44
C ALA A 283 -4.64 -1.78 -3.94
N ASP A 284 -4.01 -1.71 -2.77
CA ASP A 284 -3.53 -2.92 -2.09
C ASP A 284 -4.71 -3.79 -1.61
N VAL A 285 -4.45 -5.08 -1.40
CA VAL A 285 -5.47 -6.06 -0.98
C VAL A 285 -6.18 -5.62 0.31
N PRO A 286 -5.50 -5.09 1.34
CA PRO A 286 -6.17 -4.60 2.54
C PRO A 286 -7.18 -3.48 2.27
N ALA A 287 -6.85 -2.49 1.43
CA ALA A 287 -7.78 -1.41 1.10
C ALA A 287 -8.99 -1.93 0.29
N ILE A 288 -8.77 -2.87 -0.64
CA ILE A 288 -9.87 -3.48 -1.42
C ILE A 288 -10.86 -4.19 -0.48
N HIS A 289 -10.37 -5.00 0.46
CA HIS A 289 -11.23 -5.71 1.40
C HIS A 289 -11.92 -4.78 2.39
N ALA A 290 -11.26 -3.70 2.82
CA ALA A 290 -11.92 -2.67 3.63
C ALA A 290 -13.11 -2.03 2.90
N VAL A 291 -13.01 -1.85 1.57
CA VAL A 291 -14.14 -1.39 0.75
C VAL A 291 -15.22 -2.47 0.63
N MET A 292 -14.85 -3.73 0.44
CA MET A 292 -15.81 -4.85 0.42
C MET A 292 -16.61 -4.92 1.72
N GLU A 293 -15.94 -4.87 2.87
CA GLU A 293 -16.60 -4.85 4.19
C GLU A 293 -17.53 -3.65 4.34
N ALA A 294 -17.12 -2.47 3.84
CA ALA A 294 -17.97 -1.29 3.87
C ALA A 294 -19.24 -1.48 3.01
N ILE A 295 -19.10 -2.00 1.79
CA ILE A 295 -20.23 -2.31 0.90
C ILE A 295 -21.17 -3.33 1.55
N GLU A 296 -20.65 -4.38 2.17
CA GLU A 296 -21.48 -5.36 2.88
C GLU A 296 -22.25 -4.73 4.04
N ARG A 297 -21.67 -3.75 4.75
CA ARG A 297 -22.39 -3.00 5.79
C ARG A 297 -23.50 -2.14 5.18
N LEU A 298 -23.25 -1.46 4.06
CA LEU A 298 -24.27 -0.70 3.34
C LEU A 298 -25.43 -1.60 2.89
N ASP A 299 -25.12 -2.81 2.41
CA ASP A 299 -26.11 -3.79 1.95
C ASP A 299 -26.98 -4.31 3.10
N ARG A 300 -26.37 -4.55 4.28
CA ARG A 300 -27.09 -5.05 5.47
C ARG A 300 -27.93 -3.97 6.16
N LEU A 301 -27.43 -2.73 6.23
CA LEU A 301 -28.05 -1.64 6.99
C LEU A 301 -28.91 -0.71 6.13
N GLY A 302 -28.76 -0.76 4.80
CA GLY A 302 -29.23 0.29 3.91
C GLY A 302 -28.21 1.43 3.79
N ILE A 303 -28.35 2.26 2.77
CA ILE A 303 -27.37 3.30 2.42
C ILE A 303 -27.22 4.32 3.54
N ASP A 304 -28.32 4.88 4.06
CA ASP A 304 -28.26 5.98 5.03
C ASP A 304 -27.61 5.56 6.35
N ASP A 305 -28.11 4.48 6.98
CA ASP A 305 -27.57 3.96 8.23
C ASP A 305 -26.17 3.36 8.03
N GLY A 306 -25.93 2.73 6.88
CA GLY A 306 -24.65 2.19 6.51
C GLY A 306 -23.57 3.28 6.42
N LEU A 307 -23.84 4.38 5.73
CA LEU A 307 -22.89 5.51 5.60
C LEU A 307 -22.65 6.15 6.97
N ALA A 308 -23.69 6.31 7.81
CA ALA A 308 -23.53 6.81 9.16
C ALA A 308 -22.65 5.90 10.04
N SER A 309 -22.72 4.58 9.86
CA SER A 309 -21.90 3.61 10.60
C SER A 309 -20.39 3.69 10.27
N LEU A 310 -20.05 4.12 9.05
CA LEU A 310 -18.66 4.32 8.63
C LEU A 310 -18.02 5.50 9.38
N ASP A 311 -18.80 6.55 9.66
CA ASP A 311 -18.34 7.73 10.40
C ASP A 311 -17.95 7.41 11.84
N ALA A 312 -18.73 6.56 12.51
CA ALA A 312 -18.44 6.11 13.88
C ALA A 312 -17.17 5.26 13.95
N SER A 313 -16.87 4.49 12.90
CA SER A 313 -15.71 3.60 12.83
C SER A 313 -14.40 4.36 12.64
N THR A 314 -14.40 5.46 11.88
CA THR A 314 -13.21 6.29 11.68
C THR A 314 -12.81 7.08 12.93
N SER A 315 -13.76 7.44 13.80
CA SER A 315 -13.48 8.14 15.06
C SER A 315 -12.86 7.24 16.15
N ALA A 316 -12.90 5.91 15.98
CA ALA A 316 -12.43 4.94 16.95
C ALA A 316 -11.03 4.37 16.62
N ALA A 317 -10.46 4.70 15.46
CA ALA A 317 -9.11 4.31 15.08
C ALA A 317 -8.09 5.36 15.59
N PRO A 318 -7.21 5.02 16.55
CA PRO A 318 -6.12 5.91 16.97
C PRO A 318 -5.07 6.09 15.86
#